data_AF-A0A9N9IGR0-F1
#
_entry.id   AF-A0A9N9IGR0-F1
#
_cell.length_a   1.000
_cell.length_b   1.000
_cell.length_c   1.000
_cell.angle_alpha   90.00
_cell.angle_beta   90.00
_cell.angle_gamma   90.00
#
_symmetry.space_group_name_H-M   'P 1'
#
loop_
_entity.id
_entity.type
_entity.pdbx_description
1 polymer ?
#
loop_
_entity_poly.entity_id
_entity_poly.type
_entity_poly.pdbx_seq_one_letter_code
_entity_poly.pdbx_strand_id
1 'polypeptide(L)' 'MLPQIPDKSQLTYTPNYCEENVYFLCKSFSSAVETFDTFACFISNEHKSVPLWKQRIAEGPDVPVIW' A
#
# COMPACT_ATOMS: atom_id res chain seq x y z
N MET A 1 14.42 -4.33 -14.97
CA MET A 1 13.87 -5.53 -14.30
C MET A 1 12.89 -5.02 -13.25
N LEU A 2 11.76 -5.71 -12.99
CA LEU A 2 10.89 -5.32 -11.87
C LEU A 2 11.57 -5.76 -10.55
N PRO A 3 11.44 -4.98 -9.46
CA PRO A 3 11.99 -5.38 -8.17
C PRO A 3 11.35 -6.70 -7.73
N GLN A 4 12.15 -7.60 -7.15
CA GLN A 4 11.59 -8.75 -6.46
C GLN A 4 10.88 -8.25 -5.20
N ILE A 5 9.54 -8.37 -5.19
CA ILE A 5 8.73 -7.94 -4.06
C ILE A 5 8.66 -9.11 -3.05
N PRO A 6 8.87 -8.87 -1.74
CA PRO A 6 8.68 -9.89 -0.71
C PRO A 6 7.28 -10.50 -0.75
N ASP A 7 7.15 -11.74 -0.28
CA ASP A 7 5.81 -12.33 -0.12
C ASP A 7 5.00 -11.49 0.88
N LYS A 8 3.68 -11.38 0.65
CA LYS A 8 2.79 -10.58 1.50
C LYS A 8 2.87 -10.98 2.99
N SER A 9 3.10 -12.26 3.28
CA SER A 9 3.24 -12.77 4.66
C SER A 9 4.49 -12.27 5.39
N GLN A 10 5.48 -11.77 4.64
CA GLN A 10 6.74 -11.24 5.18
C GLN A 10 6.70 -9.74 5.43
N LEU A 11 5.65 -9.05 4.97
CA LEU A 11 5.50 -7.61 5.11
C LEU A 11 4.88 -7.25 6.46
N THR A 12 5.43 -6.24 7.12
CA THR A 12 4.80 -5.60 8.28
C THR A 12 3.45 -5.03 7.85
N TYR A 13 2.38 -5.41 8.54
CA TYR A 13 1.03 -4.97 8.22
C TYR A 13 0.20 -4.73 9.49
N THR A 14 -0.27 -3.50 9.64
CA THR A 14 -1.27 -3.11 10.65
C THR A 14 -2.51 -2.56 9.94
N PRO A 15 -3.74 -3.08 10.20
CA PRO A 15 -4.96 -2.52 9.63
C PRO A 15 -5.11 -1.03 9.98
N ASN A 16 -5.54 -0.21 9.01
CA ASN A 16 -5.76 1.23 9.14
C ASN A 16 -4.51 2.11 9.35
N TYR A 17 -3.30 1.56 9.22
CA TYR A 17 -2.04 2.31 9.20
C TYR A 17 -1.33 2.12 7.85
N CYS A 18 -1.98 2.51 6.76
CA CYS A 18 -1.48 2.24 5.41
C CYS A 18 -0.17 3.01 5.11
N GLU A 19 -0.03 4.20 5.66
CA GLU A 19 1.17 5.03 5.60
C GLU A 19 2.39 4.35 6.24
N GLU A 20 2.23 3.71 7.40
CA GLU A 20 3.32 2.97 8.04
C GLU A 20 3.66 1.68 7.28
N ASN A 21 2.64 0.96 6.81
CA ASN A 21 2.84 -0.26 6.01
C ASN A 21 3.62 0.05 4.71
N VAL A 22 3.29 1.15 4.04
CA VAL A 22 4.02 1.62 2.83
C VAL A 22 5.43 2.11 3.19
N TYR A 23 5.60 2.82 4.30
CA TYR A 23 6.93 3.23 4.77
C TYR A 23 7.87 2.03 4.99
N PHE A 24 7.42 0.99 5.68
CA PHE A 24 8.23 -0.23 5.89
C PHE A 24 8.50 -0.98 4.58
N LEU A 25 7.56 -0.97 3.64
CA LEU A 25 7.77 -1.52 2.30
C LEU A 25 8.87 -0.75 1.56
N CYS A 26 8.80 0.58 1.49
CA CYS A 26 9.85 1.41 0.87
C CYS A 26 11.22 1.18 1.52
N LYS A 27 11.27 1.06 2.86
CA LYS A 27 12.51 0.78 3.60
C LYS A 27 13.11 -0.60 3.26
N SER A 28 12.29 -1.58 2.85
CA SER A 28 12.81 -2.88 2.41
C SER A 28 13.59 -2.79 1.09
N PHE A 29 13.22 -1.85 0.20
CA PHE A 29 13.91 -1.62 -1.07
C PHE A 29 15.15 -0.73 -0.92
N SER A 30 15.25 0.12 0.10
CA SER A 30 16.44 0.96 0.32
C SER A 30 17.70 0.16 0.67
N SER A 31 17.55 -1.07 1.13
CA SER A 31 18.66 -1.97 1.50
C SER A 31 18.97 -3.00 0.41
N ALA A 32 18.28 -2.95 -0.73
CA ALA A 32 18.47 -3.89 -1.84
C ALA A 32 19.75 -3.56 -2.64
N VAL A 33 20.36 -4.58 -3.25
CA VAL A 33 21.57 -4.44 -4.08
C VAL A 33 21.31 -3.56 -5.31
N GLU A 34 20.08 -3.58 -5.81
CA GLU A 34 19.61 -2.67 -6.87
C GLU A 34 18.70 -1.61 -6.23
N THR A 35 19.07 -0.34 -6.40
CA THR A 35 18.24 0.79 -5.96
C THR A 35 17.15 1.06 -6.99
N PHE A 36 15.89 1.02 -6.54
CA PHE A 36 14.74 1.39 -7.34
C PHE A 36 14.21 2.76 -6.89
N ASP A 37 13.80 3.58 -7.84
CA ASP A 37 13.02 4.78 -7.53
C ASP A 37 11.68 4.35 -6.93
N THR A 38 11.45 4.73 -5.67
CA THR A 38 10.25 4.37 -4.92
C THR A 38 9.48 5.62 -4.55
N PHE A 39 8.17 5.57 -4.74
CA PHE A 39 7.26 6.68 -4.45
C PHE A 39 6.15 6.20 -3.54
N ALA A 40 5.93 6.91 -2.43
CA ALA A 40 4.73 6.76 -1.62
C ALA A 40 3.62 7.64 -2.22
N CYS A 41 2.49 7.04 -2.58
CA CYS A 41 1.33 7.75 -3.12
C CYS A 41 0.24 7.84 -2.05
N PHE A 42 -0.07 9.06 -1.61
CA PHE A 42 -1.21 9.34 -0.75
C PHE A 42 -2.43 9.60 -1.63
N ILE A 43 -3.50 8.84 -1.40
CA ILE A 43 -4.76 8.98 -2.13
C ILE A 43 -5.76 9.61 -1.18
N SER A 44 -6.16 10.85 -1.48
CA SER A 44 -7.18 11.58 -0.73
C SER A 44 -7.81 12.67 -1.61
N ASN A 45 -8.80 13.37 -1.07
CA ASN A 45 -9.39 14.56 -1.68
C ASN A 45 -9.68 15.60 -0.58
N GLU A 46 -10.19 16.77 -0.96
CA GLU A 46 -10.52 17.85 -0.03
C GLU A 46 -11.48 17.39 1.09
N HIS A 47 -12.37 16.45 0.77
CA HIS A 47 -13.36 15.93 1.71
C HIS A 47 -12.88 14.72 2.53
N LYS A 48 -11.66 14.22 2.28
CA LYS A 48 -11.13 12.97 2.88
C LYS A 48 -12.13 11.82 2.76
N SER A 49 -12.68 11.65 1.57
CA SER A 49 -13.68 10.62 1.26
C SER A 49 -13.48 10.14 -0.16
N VAL A 50 -12.65 9.11 -0.33
CA VAL A 50 -12.30 8.53 -1.63
C VAL A 50 -12.81 7.10 -1.73
N PRO A 51 -13.63 6.76 -2.74
CA PRO A 51 -14.07 5.40 -2.97
C PRO A 51 -12.95 4.57 -3.60
N LEU A 52 -12.56 3.47 -2.94
CA LEU A 52 -11.62 2.48 -3.47
C LEU A 52 -12.29 1.11 -3.60
N TRP A 53 -12.26 0.53 -4.81
CA TRP A 53 -12.78 -0.80 -5.09
C TRP A 53 -11.75 -1.90 -4.83
N LYS A 54 -12.21 -3.16 -4.81
CA LYS A 54 -11.37 -4.36 -4.62
C LYS A 54 -10.54 -4.31 -3.33
N GLN A 55 -11.07 -3.66 -2.31
CA GLN A 55 -10.46 -3.58 -0.99
C GLN A 55 -10.78 -4.84 -0.20
N ARG A 56 -9.82 -5.32 0.61
CA ARG A 56 -9.97 -6.58 1.37
C ARG A 56 -11.18 -6.59 2.32
N ILE A 57 -11.57 -5.43 2.85
CA ILE A 57 -12.68 -5.27 3.79
C ILE A 57 -14.02 -5.01 3.09
N ALA A 58 -14.04 -4.89 1.76
CA ALA A 58 -15.27 -4.67 1.02
C ALA A 58 -16.21 -5.87 1.14
N GLU A 59 -17.51 -5.60 1.20
CA GLU A 59 -18.57 -6.63 1.23
C GLU A 59 -18.68 -7.39 -0.11
N GLY A 60 -18.19 -6.79 -1.20
CA GLY A 60 -18.18 -7.38 -2.53
C GLY A 60 -17.21 -6.67 -3.47
N PRO A 61 -16.86 -7.28 -4.62
CA PRO A 61 -15.87 -6.74 -5.55
C PRO A 61 -16.25 -5.38 -6.16
N ASP A 62 -17.56 -5.12 -6.31
CA ASP A 62 -18.10 -3.89 -6.90
C ASP A 62 -18.53 -2.86 -5.85
N VAL A 63 -18.36 -3.17 -4.56
CA VAL A 63 -18.67 -2.26 -3.45
C VAL A 63 -17.39 -1.54 -3.03
N PRO A 64 -17.35 -0.19 -3.10
CA PRO A 64 -16.17 0.55 -2.66
C PRO A 64 -16.09 0.61 -1.13
N VAL A 65 -14.87 0.68 -0.61
CA VAL A 65 -14.60 1.15 0.75
C VAL A 65 -14.27 2.63 0.66
N ILE A 66 -14.91 3.43 1.50
CA ILE A 66 -14.64 4.86 1.60
C ILE A 66 -13.50 5.08 2.60
N TRP A 67 -12.41 5.65 2.11
CA TRP A 67 -11.26 6.08 2.91
C TRP A 67 -11.19 7.59 3.05
#